data_AF-A0A953DQV6-F1
#
_entry.id   AF-A0A953DQV6-F1
#
_cell.length_a   1.000
_cell.length_b   1.000
_cell.length_c   1.000
_cell.angle_alpha   90.00
_cell.angle_beta   90.00
_cell.angle_gamma   90.00
#
_symmetry.space_group_name_H-M   'P 1'
#
loop_
_entity.id
_entity.type
_entity.pdbx_description
1 polymer ?
#
loop_
_entity_poly.entity_id
_entity_poly.type
_entity_poly.pdbx_seq_one_letter_code
_entity_poly.pdbx_strand_id
1 'polypeptide(L)'
;MEELIAYLAKSLVDHPDQVEVRTSEADGGKLFELKVAQEDVGKVIGRDGRTVNAIRTLLSAAAQKQGARARLEILDDRRGQQADRGPKAEPPAAEPSGQ
;
A
#
# COMPACT_ATOMS: atom_id res chain seq x y z
N MET A 1 -2.31 9.63 -3.75
CA MET A 1 -2.11 8.29 -4.38
C MET A 1 -2.40 7.19 -3.38
N GLU A 2 -1.88 7.28 -2.15
CA GLU A 2 -2.26 6.38 -1.05
C GLU A 2 -3.77 6.26 -0.86
N GLU A 3 -4.48 7.40 -0.74
CA GLU A 3 -5.94 7.43 -0.59
C GLU A 3 -6.69 6.73 -1.74
N LEU A 4 -6.18 6.83 -2.98
CA LEU A 4 -6.77 6.14 -4.13
C LEU A 4 -6.63 4.62 -3.97
N ILE A 5 -5.46 4.14 -3.56
CA ILE A 5 -5.22 2.72 -3.34
C ILE A 5 -6.10 2.22 -2.20
N ALA A 6 -6.15 2.95 -1.08
CA ALA A 6 -6.98 2.61 0.08
C ALA A 6 -8.46 2.56 -0.29
N TYR A 7 -8.97 3.55 -1.03
CA TYR A 7 -10.36 3.60 -1.48
C TYR A 7 -10.72 2.41 -2.39
N LEU A 8 -9.88 2.12 -3.39
CA LEU A 8 -10.09 0.99 -4.29
C LEU A 8 -10.03 -0.34 -3.54
N ALA A 9 -9.02 -0.54 -2.68
CA ALA A 9 -8.88 -1.76 -1.91
C ALA A 9 -10.07 -1.97 -0.97
N LYS A 10 -10.48 -0.94 -0.20
CA LYS A 10 -11.65 -1.01 0.70
C LYS A 10 -12.95 -1.34 -0.03
N SER A 11 -13.08 -0.98 -1.30
CA SER A 11 -14.26 -1.28 -2.11
C SER A 11 -14.29 -2.71 -2.66
N LEU A 12 -13.16 -3.45 -2.60
CA LEU A 12 -12.99 -4.78 -3.19
C LEU A 12 -12.99 -5.92 -2.16
N VAL A 13 -12.93 -5.58 -0.88
CA VAL A 13 -12.71 -6.51 0.24
C VAL A 13 -13.92 -6.58 1.15
N ASP A 14 -14.07 -7.67 1.90
CA ASP A 14 -15.12 -7.76 2.93
C ASP A 14 -14.71 -7.06 4.23
N HIS A 15 -13.39 -6.96 4.50
CA HIS A 15 -12.85 -6.32 5.70
C HIS A 15 -12.12 -5.00 5.38
N PRO A 16 -12.85 -3.90 5.11
CA PRO A 16 -12.24 -2.61 4.77
C PRO A 16 -11.41 -2.01 5.93
N ASP A 17 -11.70 -2.39 7.18
CA ASP A 17 -10.95 -1.97 8.36
C ASP A 17 -9.56 -2.61 8.46
N GLN A 18 -9.33 -3.72 7.76
CA GLN A 18 -8.04 -4.42 7.71
C GLN A 18 -7.18 -3.99 6.51
N VAL A 19 -7.58 -2.94 5.80
CA VAL A 19 -6.83 -2.36 4.69
C VAL A 19 -5.83 -1.34 5.22
N GLU A 20 -4.53 -1.67 5.15
CA GLU A 20 -3.43 -0.78 5.49
C GLU A 20 -2.60 -0.50 4.23
N VAL A 21 -2.32 0.78 3.97
CA VAL A 21 -1.43 1.20 2.88
C VAL A 21 -0.22 1.87 3.51
N ARG A 22 0.98 1.41 3.18
CA ARG A 22 2.24 2.05 3.54
C ARG A 22 2.89 2.64 2.32
N THR A 23 3.51 3.80 2.49
CA THR A 23 4.25 4.48 1.43
C THR A 23 5.71 4.61 1.83
N SER A 24 6.61 4.18 0.95
CA SER A 24 8.07 4.25 1.12
C SER A 24 8.71 4.85 -0.13
N GLU A 25 9.87 5.50 0.01
CA GLU A 25 10.67 5.94 -1.14
C GLU A 25 11.58 4.79 -1.60
N ALA A 26 11.54 4.45 -2.89
CA ALA A 26 12.34 3.35 -3.46
C ALA A 26 12.80 3.69 -4.88
N ASP A 27 14.08 3.51 -5.19
CA ASP A 27 14.68 3.58 -6.53
C ASP A 27 14.16 4.75 -7.43
N GLY A 28 14.10 5.96 -6.88
CA GLY A 28 13.65 7.14 -7.63
C GLY A 28 12.15 7.19 -7.90
N GLY A 29 11.35 6.50 -7.08
CA GLY A 29 9.89 6.52 -7.10
C GLY A 29 9.27 6.23 -5.73
N LYS A 30 7.95 6.12 -5.70
CA LYS A 30 7.18 5.76 -4.50
C LYS A 30 6.78 4.29 -4.54
N LEU A 31 7.11 3.54 -3.51
CA LEU A 31 6.61 2.20 -3.26
C LEU A 31 5.38 2.30 -2.36
N PHE A 32 4.28 1.70 -2.80
CA PHE A 32 3.06 1.54 -2.02
C PHE A 32 2.89 0.06 -1.68
N GLU A 33 2.81 -0.24 -0.39
CA GLU A 33 2.59 -1.58 0.13
C GLU A 33 1.15 -1.66 0.63
N LEU A 34 0.35 -2.55 0.04
CA LEU A 34 -1.03 -2.79 0.41
C LEU A 34 -1.11 -4.09 1.22
N LYS A 35 -1.52 -3.97 2.47
CA LYS A 35 -1.86 -5.10 3.34
C LYS A 35 -3.37 -5.17 3.50
N VAL A 36 -3.91 -6.37 3.35
CA VAL A 36 -5.33 -6.67 3.53
C VAL A 36 -5.49 -7.96 4.34
N ALA A 37 -6.72 -8.26 4.78
CA ALA A 37 -7.02 -9.55 5.40
C ALA A 37 -6.66 -10.71 4.46
N GLN A 38 -6.20 -11.83 5.00
CA GLN A 38 -5.74 -12.98 4.20
C GLN A 38 -6.84 -13.54 3.29
N GLU A 39 -8.10 -13.52 3.75
CA GLU A 39 -9.27 -13.91 2.96
C GLU A 39 -9.59 -12.96 1.80
N ASP A 40 -9.12 -11.71 1.89
CA ASP A 40 -9.40 -10.66 0.92
C ASP A 40 -8.30 -10.52 -0.14
N VAL A 41 -7.11 -11.07 0.10
CA VAL A 41 -5.98 -11.06 -0.86
C VAL A 41 -6.42 -11.56 -2.25
N GLY A 42 -7.18 -12.64 -2.29
CA GLY A 42 -7.68 -13.21 -3.55
C GLY A 42 -8.59 -12.25 -4.32
N LYS A 43 -9.38 -11.42 -3.63
CA LYS A 43 -10.28 -10.43 -4.25
C LYS A 43 -9.53 -9.25 -4.82
N VAL A 44 -8.51 -8.76 -4.09
CA VAL A 44 -7.66 -7.65 -4.52
C VAL A 44 -6.79 -8.04 -5.71
N ILE A 45 -6.21 -9.25 -5.70
CA ILE A 45 -5.47 -9.77 -6.86
C ILE A 45 -6.44 -9.97 -8.04
N GLY A 46 -7.59 -10.56 -7.76
CA GLY A 46 -8.59 -10.90 -8.76
C GLY A 46 -8.14 -12.07 -9.66
N ARG A 47 -9.06 -12.55 -10.48
CA ARG A 47 -8.80 -13.65 -11.43
C ARG A 47 -7.70 -13.25 -12.42
N ASP A 48 -6.69 -14.10 -12.55
CA ASP A 48 -5.50 -13.88 -13.41
C ASP A 48 -4.74 -12.57 -13.09
N GLY A 49 -4.91 -12.01 -11.89
CA GLY A 49 -4.30 -10.74 -11.50
C GLY A 49 -4.93 -9.51 -12.17
N ARG A 50 -6.10 -9.64 -12.79
CA ARG A 50 -6.72 -8.55 -13.57
C ARG A 50 -7.03 -7.32 -12.71
N THR A 51 -7.50 -7.52 -11.48
CA THR A 51 -7.86 -6.43 -10.56
C THR A 51 -6.61 -5.68 -10.11
N VAL A 52 -5.59 -6.38 -9.61
CA VAL A 52 -4.34 -5.74 -9.19
C VAL A 52 -3.63 -5.04 -10.35
N ASN A 53 -3.68 -5.60 -11.56
CA ASN A 53 -3.09 -4.98 -12.74
C ASN A 53 -3.82 -3.67 -13.10
N ALA A 54 -5.15 -3.62 -13.01
CA ALA A 54 -5.90 -2.38 -13.24
C ALA A 54 -5.53 -1.29 -12.21
N ILE A 55 -5.43 -1.66 -10.92
CA ILE A 55 -5.00 -0.72 -9.87
C ILE A 55 -3.59 -0.20 -10.16
N ARG A 56 -2.66 -1.08 -10.55
CA ARG A 56 -1.29 -0.70 -10.95
C ARG A 56 -1.27 0.25 -12.14
N THR A 57 -2.09 0.02 -13.15
CA THR A 57 -2.20 0.93 -14.30
C THR A 57 -2.68 2.32 -13.88
N LEU A 58 -3.69 2.40 -13.02
CA LEU A 58 -4.19 3.68 -12.47
C LEU A 58 -3.11 4.41 -11.66
N LEU A 59 -2.39 3.67 -10.82
CA LEU A 59 -1.29 4.23 -10.03
C LEU A 59 -0.17 4.77 -10.92
N SER A 60 0.25 4.00 -11.94
CA SER A 60 1.26 4.42 -12.91
C SER A 60 0.83 5.69 -13.65
N ALA A 61 -0.41 5.75 -14.15
CA ALA A 61 -0.94 6.94 -14.81
C ALA A 61 -0.95 8.17 -13.87
N ALA A 62 -1.38 8.00 -12.62
CA ALA A 62 -1.38 9.07 -11.62
C ALA A 62 0.04 9.56 -11.28
N ALA A 63 1.01 8.65 -11.22
CA ALA A 63 2.42 8.97 -10.95
C ALA A 63 3.08 9.68 -12.15
N GLN A 64 2.84 9.19 -13.37
CA GLN A 64 3.35 9.80 -14.60
C GLN A 64 2.87 11.25 -14.75
N LYS A 65 1.61 11.54 -14.40
CA LYS A 65 1.08 12.92 -14.39
C LYS A 65 1.83 13.85 -13.44
N GLN A 66 2.45 13.30 -12.38
CA GLN A 66 3.26 14.04 -11.41
C GLN A 66 4.77 13.99 -11.72
N GLY A 67 5.16 13.43 -12.87
CA GLY A 67 6.58 13.25 -13.22
C GLY A 67 7.32 12.25 -12.33
N ALA A 68 6.60 11.40 -11.60
CA ALA A 68 7.14 10.45 -10.66
C ALA A 68 6.92 9.01 -11.12
N ARG A 69 7.67 8.07 -10.55
CA ARG A 69 7.40 6.64 -10.65
C ARG A 69 6.67 6.16 -9.40
N ALA A 70 5.75 5.22 -9.57
CA ALA A 70 5.08 4.58 -8.45
C ALA A 70 4.93 3.08 -8.70
N ARG A 71 5.04 2.28 -7.64
CA ARG A 71 4.86 0.83 -7.68
C ARG A 71 3.93 0.39 -6.55
N LEU A 72 3.09 -0.61 -6.84
CA LEU A 72 2.22 -1.25 -5.85
C LEU A 72 2.69 -2.68 -5.60
N GLU A 73 2.86 -3.03 -4.33
CA GLU A 73 3.07 -4.39 -3.85
C GLU A 73 1.97 -4.79 -2.88
N ILE A 74 1.45 -6.01 -3.05
CA ILE A 74 0.44 -6.58 -2.15
C ILE A 74 1.19 -7.52 -1.21
N LEU A 75 1.10 -7.24 0.09
CA LEU A 75 1.71 -8.07 1.12
C LEU A 75 0.77 -9.24 1.42
N ASP A 76 1.14 -10.43 0.94
CA ASP A 76 0.52 -11.70 1.32
C ASP A 76 1.43 -12.36 2.36
N ASP A 77 0.86 -12.72 3.52
CA ASP A 77 1.59 -13.20 4.70
C ASP A 77 2.41 -14.49 4.44
N ARG A 78 2.26 -15.12 3.27
CA ARG A 78 3.04 -16.30 2.85
C ARG A 78 4.56 -16.08 2.74
N ARG A 79 5.08 -14.87 2.91
CA ARG A 79 6.53 -14.58 3.00
C ARG A 79 6.97 -13.78 4.26
N GLY A 80 6.08 -13.55 5.23
CA GLY A 80 6.28 -12.54 6.27
C GLY A 80 7.20 -12.90 7.46
N GLN A 81 7.56 -14.17 7.67
CA GLN A 81 8.32 -14.55 8.89
C GLN A 81 9.85 -14.29 8.82
N GLN A 82 10.37 -13.63 7.78
CA GLN A 82 11.81 -13.40 7.67
C GLN A 82 12.16 -12.00 7.12
N ALA A 83 11.54 -10.94 7.65
CA ALA A 83 12.05 -9.56 7.47
C ALA A 83 11.71 -8.58 8.61
N ASP A 84 11.01 -9.01 9.67
CA ASP A 84 10.74 -8.16 10.84
C ASP A 84 11.97 -8.07 11.77
N ARG A 85 13.02 -7.44 11.26
CA ARG A 85 14.08 -6.80 12.04
C ARG A 85 14.47 -5.49 11.34
N GLY A 86 13.61 -4.49 11.48
CA GLY A 86 13.90 -3.10 11.15
C GLY A 86 12.95 -2.21 11.94
N PRO A 87 13.44 -1.21 12.68
CA PRO A 87 12.65 -0.51 13.68
C PRO A 87 11.51 0.24 12.99
N LYS A 88 10.30 0.03 13.50
CA LYS A 88 9.15 0.89 13.30
C LYS A 88 9.61 2.32 13.60
N ALA A 89 9.78 3.15 12.57
CA ALA A 89 10.01 4.57 12.75
C ALA A 89 8.81 5.13 13.53
N GLU A 90 9.05 5.43 14.81
CA GLU A 90 8.17 6.30 15.59
C GLU A 90 8.04 7.62 14.83
N PRO A 91 6.82 8.10 14.55
CA PRO A 91 6.67 9.48 14.12
C PRO A 91 7.12 10.40 15.27
N PRO A 92 8.03 11.35 15.04
CA PRO A 92 8.39 12.33 16.05
C PRO A 92 7.22 13.31 16.22
N ALA A 93 6.39 13.08 17.24
CA ALA A 93 5.57 14.14 17.79
C ALA A 93 6.44 14.98 18.72
N ALA A 94 7.29 15.84 18.14
CA ALA A 94 7.46 17.17 18.74
C ALA A 94 6.08 17.84 18.60
N GLU A 95 5.55 18.48 19.63
CA GLU A 95 5.76 19.92 19.76
C GLU A 95 5.50 20.42 21.19
N PRO A 96 6.02 21.61 21.52
CA PRO A 96 6.29 22.07 22.88
C PRO A 96 5.13 22.86 23.48
N SER A 97 4.95 22.74 24.79
CA SER A 97 4.24 23.69 25.65
C SER A 97 4.77 23.40 27.06
N GLY A 98 5.44 24.29 27.78
CA GLY A 98 5.22 25.73 27.84
C GLY A 98 4.79 26.02 29.28
N GLN A 99 5.77 26.44 30.08
CA GLN A 99 5.68 27.08 31.40
C GLN A 99 5.30 26.22 32.62
#